data_AF-A0A350YUI0-F1
#
_entry.id   AF-A0A350YUI0-F1
#
_cell.length_a   1.000
_cell.length_b   1.000
_cell.length_c   1.000
_cell.angle_alpha   90.00
_cell.angle_beta   90.00
_cell.angle_gamma   90.00
#
_symmetry.space_group_name_H-M   'P 1'
#
loop_
_entity.id
_entity.type
_entity.pdbx_description
1 polymer ?
#
loop_
_entity_poly.entity_id
_entity_poly.type
_entity_poly.pdbx_seq_one_letter_code
_entity_poly.pdbx_strand_id
1 'polypeptide(L)'
;MKTRILSIMMMAMTTIIMSSTSANAIERVLRSASSLENAKDPAMTIENWMTSEVLWNNSLGSNFEMAAENGLDMEAWMTNTIVWDMSVVAKDDAMTLETWMTTPMMWDMMGNEMETGLSLEAWMVNSMVWGNGGAVLETAAENPLVLSDWMLNEENWK
;
A
#
# COMPACT_ATOMS: atom_id res chain seq x y z
N MET A 1 65.75 -31.30 -31.84
CA MET A 1 65.84 -29.82 -31.87
C MET A 1 64.52 -29.18 -32.30
N LYS A 2 63.90 -29.61 -33.41
CA LYS A 2 62.63 -29.04 -33.92
C LYS A 2 61.45 -29.07 -32.92
N THR A 3 61.31 -30.13 -32.13
CA THR A 3 60.24 -30.28 -31.12
C THR A 3 60.41 -29.37 -29.90
N ARG A 4 61.65 -29.13 -29.46
CA ARG A 4 61.96 -28.20 -28.36
C ARG A 4 61.74 -26.75 -28.74
N ILE A 5 62.05 -26.40 -29.99
CA ILE A 5 61.80 -25.04 -30.52
C ILE A 5 60.30 -24.79 -30.64
N LEU A 6 59.53 -25.77 -31.12
CA LEU A 6 58.06 -25.67 -31.19
C LEU A 6 57.41 -25.51 -29.81
N SER A 7 57.86 -26.24 -28.79
CA SER A 7 57.29 -26.11 -27.43
C SER A 7 57.60 -24.75 -26.80
N ILE A 8 58.79 -24.19 -27.04
CA ILE A 8 59.18 -22.88 -26.53
C ILE A 8 58.35 -21.78 -27.22
N MET A 9 58.14 -21.86 -28.54
CA MET A 9 57.31 -20.88 -29.24
C MET A 9 55.85 -20.93 -28.78
N MET A 10 55.31 -22.12 -28.53
CA MET A 10 53.93 -22.27 -28.08
C MET A 10 53.72 -21.71 -26.67
N MET A 11 54.70 -21.89 -25.78
CA MET A 11 54.68 -21.35 -24.42
C MET A 11 54.86 -19.82 -24.40
N ALA A 12 55.66 -19.27 -25.32
CA ALA A 12 55.79 -17.82 -25.47
C ALA A 12 54.50 -17.18 -26.02
N MET A 13 53.77 -17.88 -26.88
CA MET A 13 52.54 -17.36 -27.47
C MET A 13 51.39 -17.36 -26.46
N THR A 14 51.28 -18.38 -25.61
CA THR A 14 50.27 -18.42 -24.54
C THR A 14 50.52 -17.37 -23.46
N THR A 15 51.77 -17.05 -23.12
CA THR A 15 52.07 -15.99 -22.14
C THR A 15 51.79 -14.59 -22.68
N ILE A 16 51.99 -14.35 -23.99
CA ILE A 16 51.61 -13.09 -24.63
C ILE A 16 50.09 -12.91 -24.68
N ILE A 17 49.35 -13.98 -24.98
CA ILE A 17 47.88 -13.92 -25.03
C ILE A 17 47.30 -13.65 -23.63
N MET A 18 47.80 -14.30 -22.58
CA MET A 18 47.29 -14.08 -21.22
C MET A 18 47.72 -12.75 -20.58
N SER A 19 48.81 -12.13 -21.03
CA SER A 19 49.21 -10.79 -20.53
C SER A 19 48.49 -9.63 -21.21
N SER A 20 47.73 -9.89 -22.29
CA SER A 20 46.94 -8.86 -23.01
C SER A 20 45.58 -8.54 -22.40
N THR A 21 45.18 -9.22 -21.31
CA THR A 21 43.93 -8.93 -20.60
C THR A 21 44.18 -8.30 -19.23
N SER A 22 44.82 -7.11 -19.21
CA SER A 22 44.66 -6.18 -18.09
C SER A 22 43.71 -5.06 -18.53
N ALA A 23 42.44 -5.41 -18.68
CA ALA A 23 41.40 -4.40 -18.61
C ALA A 23 41.47 -3.83 -17.19
N ASN A 24 41.89 -2.58 -17.04
CA ASN A 24 41.63 -1.81 -15.82
C ASN A 24 40.13 -1.93 -15.58
N ALA A 25 39.75 -2.71 -14.56
CA ALA A 25 38.37 -2.80 -14.11
C ALA A 25 38.04 -1.46 -13.42
N ILE A 26 37.83 -0.43 -14.23
CA ILE A 26 37.04 0.72 -13.83
C ILE A 26 35.66 0.13 -13.58
N GLU A 27 35.26 0.10 -12.32
CA GLU A 27 33.98 -0.40 -11.83
C GLU A 27 32.89 -0.21 -12.89
N ARG A 28 32.50 -1.31 -13.52
CA ARG A 28 31.38 -1.28 -14.45
C ARG A 28 30.14 -1.28 -13.56
N VAL A 29 29.78 -0.11 -13.04
CA VAL A 29 28.49 0.12 -12.41
C VAL A 29 27.46 -0.27 -13.47
N LEU A 30 26.86 -1.44 -13.28
CA LEU A 30 25.66 -1.85 -13.97
C LEU A 30 24.57 -0.86 -13.56
N ARG A 31 24.55 0.29 -14.24
CA ARG A 31 23.36 1.13 -14.31
C ARG A 31 22.36 0.31 -15.11
N SER A 32 21.59 -0.52 -14.43
CA SER A 32 20.31 -0.99 -14.95
C SER A 32 19.42 0.25 -15.04
N ALA A 33 19.59 0.99 -16.12
CA ALA A 33 18.65 2.00 -16.51
C ALA A 33 17.38 1.25 -16.92
N SER A 34 16.29 1.50 -16.20
CA SER A 34 14.99 0.91 -16.50
C SER A 34 14.64 1.20 -17.95
N SER A 35 14.27 0.21 -18.76
CA SER A 35 13.92 0.42 -20.18
C SER A 35 12.64 1.24 -20.41
N LEU A 36 12.06 1.82 -19.35
CA LEU A 36 10.81 2.59 -19.36
C LEU A 36 11.03 4.11 -19.34
N GLU A 37 12.26 4.63 -19.34
CA GLU A 37 12.50 6.09 -19.36
C GLU A 37 11.92 6.77 -20.62
N ASN A 38 11.65 5.98 -21.66
CA ASN A 38 11.00 6.39 -22.90
C ASN A 38 9.60 5.78 -23.10
N ALA A 39 9.04 5.10 -22.09
CA ALA A 39 7.67 4.62 -22.15
C ALA A 39 6.73 5.82 -22.00
N LYS A 40 6.42 6.45 -23.13
CA LYS A 40 5.37 7.46 -23.18
C LYS A 40 4.02 6.74 -23.11
N ASP A 41 3.23 7.05 -22.09
CA ASP A 41 1.85 6.58 -22.03
C ASP A 41 1.12 6.97 -23.32
N PRO A 42 0.27 6.07 -23.86
CA PRO A 42 -0.58 6.42 -25.00
C PRO A 42 -1.32 7.71 -24.68
N ALA A 43 -1.30 8.67 -25.61
CA ALA A 43 -2.09 9.88 -25.44
C ALA A 43 -3.56 9.48 -25.30
N MET A 44 -4.18 9.81 -24.16
CA MET A 44 -5.60 9.55 -23.95
C MET A 44 -6.39 10.28 -25.02
N THR A 45 -7.14 9.52 -25.82
CA THR A 45 -8.07 10.08 -26.80
C THR A 45 -9.41 10.30 -26.12
N ILE A 46 -9.91 11.52 -26.16
CA ILE A 46 -11.26 11.81 -25.71
C ILE A 46 -12.24 11.28 -26.77
N GLU A 47 -13.01 10.27 -26.40
CA GLU A 47 -14.09 9.72 -27.21
C GLU A 47 -15.28 10.69 -27.29
N ASN A 48 -16.00 10.67 -28.42
CA ASN A 48 -17.07 11.63 -28.73
C ASN A 48 -18.19 11.68 -27.67
N TRP A 49 -18.45 10.59 -26.96
CA TRP A 49 -19.48 10.56 -25.92
C TRP A 49 -19.13 11.42 -24.70
N MET A 50 -17.83 11.68 -24.46
CA MET A 50 -17.39 12.51 -23.33
C MET A 50 -17.56 14.01 -23.56
N THR A 51 -17.69 14.45 -24.81
CA THR A 51 -17.67 15.89 -25.15
C THR A 51 -18.75 16.33 -26.12
N SER A 52 -19.51 15.41 -26.71
CA SER A 52 -20.54 15.79 -27.67
C SER A 52 -21.69 16.50 -26.97
N GLU A 53 -21.77 17.81 -27.18
CA GLU A 53 -22.92 18.64 -26.80
C GLU A 53 -24.24 18.08 -27.36
N VAL A 54 -24.21 17.38 -28.48
CA VAL A 54 -25.41 16.74 -29.04
C VAL A 54 -25.87 15.59 -28.15
N LEU A 55 -24.95 14.79 -27.59
CA LEU A 55 -25.29 13.68 -26.69
C LEU A 55 -25.73 14.17 -25.31
N TRP A 56 -25.09 15.21 -24.77
CA TRP A 56 -25.42 15.78 -23.46
C TRP A 56 -26.67 16.67 -23.51
N ASN A 57 -26.85 17.47 -24.57
CA ASN A 57 -27.99 18.39 -24.69
C ASN A 57 -29.22 17.79 -25.38
N ASN A 58 -29.11 16.64 -26.08
CA ASN A 58 -30.28 15.87 -26.54
C ASN A 58 -30.65 14.71 -25.59
N SER A 59 -30.33 14.79 -24.29
CA SER A 59 -30.88 13.87 -23.27
C SER A 59 -32.41 13.87 -23.21
N LEU A 60 -33.06 14.83 -23.88
CA LEU A 60 -34.52 14.93 -24.07
C LEU A 60 -35.09 13.95 -25.13
N GLY A 61 -34.25 13.18 -25.83
CA GLY A 61 -34.66 12.30 -26.92
C GLY A 61 -34.13 10.87 -26.79
N SER A 62 -34.86 10.03 -26.05
CA SER A 62 -35.06 8.60 -26.33
C SER A 62 -33.92 7.56 -26.17
N ASN A 63 -32.73 7.86 -25.64
CA ASN A 63 -31.68 6.82 -25.48
C ASN A 63 -31.21 6.53 -24.05
N PHE A 64 -31.66 7.31 -23.07
CA PHE A 64 -31.73 6.83 -21.71
C PHE A 64 -33.20 6.50 -21.51
N GLU A 65 -33.54 5.24 -21.22
CA GLU A 65 -34.81 4.99 -20.57
C GLU A 65 -34.84 5.93 -19.39
N MET A 66 -35.76 6.91 -19.45
CA MET A 66 -36.13 7.68 -18.29
C MET A 66 -36.71 6.63 -17.35
N ALA A 67 -35.84 6.02 -16.56
CA ALA A 67 -36.23 5.45 -15.29
C ALA A 67 -36.87 6.65 -14.61
N ALA A 68 -38.19 6.77 -14.73
CA ALA A 68 -38.98 7.49 -13.79
C ALA A 68 -38.69 6.73 -12.49
N GLU A 69 -37.61 7.11 -11.81
CA GLU A 69 -37.39 6.75 -10.44
C GLU A 69 -38.66 7.25 -9.76
N ASN A 70 -39.55 6.32 -9.41
CA ASN A 70 -40.66 6.63 -8.53
C ASN A 70 -40.02 7.41 -7.39
N GLY A 71 -40.46 8.66 -7.19
CA GLY A 71 -39.95 9.46 -6.08
C GLY A 71 -39.95 8.59 -4.84
N LEU A 72 -38.82 8.49 -4.16
CA LEU A 72 -38.71 7.69 -2.94
C LEU A 72 -39.75 8.21 -1.95
N ASP A 73 -40.88 7.52 -1.88
CA ASP A 73 -41.94 7.83 -0.92
C ASP A 73 -41.36 7.59 0.46
N MET A 74 -41.24 8.65 1.27
CA MET A 74 -40.84 8.50 2.65
C MET A 74 -41.92 7.73 3.39
N GLU A 75 -41.57 6.58 3.94
CA GLU A 75 -42.48 5.79 4.76
C GLU A 75 -42.85 6.59 6.02
N ALA A 76 -44.09 6.43 6.51
CA ALA A 76 -44.65 7.26 7.57
C ALA A 76 -43.81 7.31 8.86
N TRP A 77 -43.04 6.25 9.15
CA TRP A 77 -42.15 6.22 10.33
C TRP A 77 -40.95 7.17 10.21
N MET A 78 -40.52 7.51 8.99
CA MET A 78 -39.37 8.39 8.76
C MET A 78 -39.70 9.86 9.07
N THR A 79 -40.97 10.23 8.95
CA THR A 79 -41.43 11.62 9.12
C THR A 79 -42.30 11.82 10.36
N ASN A 80 -42.68 10.75 11.05
CA ASN A 80 -43.56 10.85 12.21
C ASN A 80 -42.78 11.35 13.42
N THR A 81 -42.96 12.63 13.76
CA THR A 81 -42.33 13.25 14.93
C THR A 81 -42.67 12.54 16.23
N ILE A 82 -43.80 11.83 16.34
CA ILE A 82 -44.15 11.05 17.55
C ILE A 82 -43.17 9.88 17.76
N VAL A 83 -42.66 9.27 16.68
CA VAL A 83 -41.65 8.21 16.75
C VAL A 83 -40.33 8.77 17.28
N TRP A 84 -39.99 9.99 16.88
CA TRP A 84 -38.71 10.64 17.22
C TRP A 84 -38.72 11.46 18.52
N ASP A 85 -39.87 12.05 18.89
CA ASP A 85 -40.08 12.87 20.09
C ASP A 85 -40.52 12.03 21.31
N MET A 86 -40.65 10.70 21.17
CA MET A 86 -40.71 9.86 22.36
C MET A 86 -39.42 10.09 23.14
N SER A 87 -39.53 10.78 24.27
CA SER A 87 -38.51 10.79 25.30
C SER A 87 -38.31 9.34 25.70
N VAL A 88 -37.31 8.70 25.09
CA VAL A 88 -36.89 7.35 25.41
C VAL A 88 -36.39 7.43 26.85
N VAL A 89 -37.29 7.20 27.82
CA VAL A 89 -36.90 6.69 29.12
C VAL A 89 -36.54 5.22 28.89
N ALA A 90 -35.49 4.99 28.08
CA ALA A 90 -34.78 3.73 28.13
C ALA A 90 -34.18 3.72 29.52
N LYS A 91 -34.89 3.05 30.43
CA LYS A 91 -34.25 2.51 31.59
C LYS A 91 -33.42 1.35 31.03
N ASP A 92 -32.21 1.68 30.58
CA ASP A 92 -31.20 0.66 30.34
C ASP A 92 -31.07 -0.08 31.67
N ASP A 93 -31.47 -1.35 31.68
CA ASP A 93 -31.18 -2.20 32.82
C ASP A 93 -29.68 -2.13 33.04
N ALA A 94 -29.27 -1.88 34.29
CA ALA A 94 -27.86 -1.73 34.62
C ALA A 94 -27.12 -2.95 34.09
N MET A 95 -26.24 -2.75 33.12
CA MET A 95 -25.50 -3.82 32.47
C MET A 95 -24.66 -4.53 33.54
N THR A 96 -25.13 -5.69 34.00
CA THR A 96 -24.41 -6.50 34.98
C THR A 96 -23.39 -7.35 34.23
N LEU A 97 -22.11 -7.21 34.59
CA LEU A 97 -21.08 -8.11 34.08
C LEU A 97 -21.38 -9.53 34.56
N GLU A 98 -21.43 -10.47 33.62
CA GLU A 98 -21.58 -11.88 33.93
C GLU A 98 -20.33 -12.40 34.66
N THR A 99 -20.49 -13.44 35.50
CA THR A 99 -19.39 -13.96 36.36
C THR A 99 -18.16 -14.37 35.55
N TRP A 100 -18.33 -14.84 34.32
CA TRP A 100 -17.23 -15.24 33.46
C TRP A 100 -16.36 -14.08 32.98
N MET A 101 -16.93 -12.88 32.87
CA MET A 101 -16.18 -11.68 32.46
C MET A 101 -15.27 -11.15 33.57
N THR A 102 -15.62 -11.43 34.83
CA THR A 102 -14.97 -10.84 36.01
C THR A 102 -14.12 -11.82 36.81
N THR A 103 -14.27 -13.13 36.58
CA THR A 103 -13.54 -14.15 37.32
C THR A 103 -12.21 -14.48 36.63
N PRO A 104 -11.04 -14.17 37.23
CA PRO A 104 -9.74 -14.40 36.59
C PRO A 104 -9.52 -15.87 36.20
N MET A 105 -9.97 -16.80 37.05
CA MET A 105 -9.86 -18.23 36.78
C MET A 105 -10.63 -18.68 35.53
N MET A 106 -11.69 -17.97 35.11
CA MET A 106 -12.44 -18.37 33.93
C MET A 106 -11.68 -18.07 32.63
N TRP A 107 -10.88 -17.01 32.61
CA TRP A 107 -9.96 -16.71 31.51
C TRP A 107 -8.80 -17.70 31.45
N ASP A 108 -8.23 -18.06 32.61
CA ASP A 108 -7.13 -19.04 32.69
C ASP A 108 -7.56 -20.48 32.32
N MET A 109 -8.85 -20.80 32.46
CA MET A 109 -9.42 -22.10 32.07
C MET A 109 -9.84 -22.17 30.61
N MET A 110 -10.00 -21.04 29.92
CA MET A 110 -10.11 -21.03 28.48
C MET A 110 -8.75 -21.38 27.91
N GLY A 111 -8.65 -22.54 27.27
CA GLY A 111 -7.39 -23.00 26.70
C GLY A 111 -6.80 -21.90 25.82
N ASN A 112 -5.59 -21.45 26.15
CA ASN A 112 -4.80 -20.67 25.22
C ASN A 112 -4.57 -21.57 24.01
N GLU A 113 -5.35 -21.39 22.96
CA GLU A 113 -4.95 -21.88 21.66
C GLU A 113 -3.64 -21.16 21.37
N MET A 114 -2.52 -21.88 21.53
CA MET A 114 -1.25 -21.41 20.98
C MET A 114 -1.49 -21.34 19.48
N GLU A 115 -1.85 -20.16 18.99
CA GLU A 115 -1.75 -19.87 17.57
C GLU A 115 -0.34 -20.27 17.17
N THR A 116 -0.24 -21.24 16.28
CA THR A 116 1.04 -21.61 15.67
C THR A 116 1.62 -20.32 15.13
N GLY A 117 2.71 -19.84 15.75
CA GLY A 117 3.24 -18.50 15.52
C GLY A 117 3.23 -18.20 14.04
N LEU A 118 2.51 -17.13 13.68
CA LEU A 118 2.29 -16.74 12.29
C LEU A 118 3.66 -16.60 11.61
N SER A 119 4.05 -17.60 10.82
CA SER A 119 5.30 -17.54 10.08
C SER A 119 5.05 -16.71 8.83
N LEU A 120 5.88 -15.69 8.65
CA LEU A 120 5.83 -14.91 7.41
C LEU A 120 6.22 -15.83 6.26
N GLU A 121 5.36 -15.88 5.24
CA GLU A 121 5.64 -16.64 4.03
C GLU A 121 6.82 -16.01 3.28
N ALA A 122 7.54 -16.81 2.48
CA ALA A 122 8.79 -16.38 1.85
C ALA A 122 8.64 -15.08 1.03
N TRP A 123 7.48 -14.85 0.40
CA TRP A 123 7.21 -13.64 -0.37
C TRP A 123 7.05 -12.38 0.51
N MET A 124 6.59 -12.51 1.76
CA MET A 124 6.42 -11.40 2.70
C MET A 124 7.75 -10.83 3.18
N VAL A 125 8.81 -11.65 3.18
CA VAL A 125 10.16 -11.27 3.63
C VAL A 125 11.16 -11.14 2.47
N ASN A 126 10.74 -11.49 1.25
CA ASN A 126 11.63 -11.43 0.10
C ASN A 126 11.79 -9.98 -0.38
N SER A 127 12.95 -9.41 -0.09
CA SER A 127 13.33 -8.07 -0.56
C SER A 127 13.35 -7.93 -2.08
N MET A 128 13.39 -9.04 -2.84
CA MET A 128 13.22 -9.03 -4.29
C MET A 128 11.75 -8.91 -4.72
N VAL A 129 10.79 -9.33 -3.89
CA VAL A 129 9.35 -9.22 -4.15
C VAL A 129 8.86 -7.80 -3.85
N TRP A 130 9.31 -7.21 -2.74
CA TRP A 130 8.96 -5.84 -2.33
C TRP A 130 9.82 -4.75 -2.97
N GLY A 131 10.75 -5.15 -3.84
CA GLY A 131 11.57 -4.24 -4.61
C GLY A 131 12.93 -4.00 -3.99
N ASN A 132 13.95 -4.31 -4.80
CA ASN A 132 15.33 -3.84 -4.63
C ASN A 132 15.47 -2.34 -4.98
N GLY A 133 14.42 -1.56 -4.72
CA GLY A 133 14.51 -0.11 -4.65
C GLY A 133 14.57 0.15 -3.17
N GLY A 134 15.75 0.53 -2.66
CA GLY A 134 15.88 0.94 -1.28
C GLY A 134 14.74 1.90 -0.96
N ALA A 135 13.74 1.40 -0.24
CA ALA A 135 13.15 2.22 0.78
C ALA A 135 14.37 2.57 1.62
N VAL A 136 14.91 3.76 1.34
CA VAL A 136 15.42 4.59 2.40
C VAL A 136 14.24 4.60 3.35
N LEU A 137 14.25 3.67 4.32
CA LEU A 137 13.64 3.89 5.60
C LEU A 137 14.38 5.12 6.07
N GLU A 138 13.90 6.29 5.63
CA GLU A 138 14.14 7.49 6.37
C GLU A 138 13.55 7.12 7.72
N THR A 139 14.43 6.79 8.66
CA THR A 139 14.10 6.95 10.06
C THR A 139 13.69 8.41 10.11
N ALA A 140 12.39 8.67 10.00
CA ALA A 140 11.84 9.98 10.24
C ALA A 140 12.25 10.24 11.68
N ALA A 141 13.35 10.99 11.85
CA ALA A 141 13.70 11.54 13.14
C ALA A 141 12.54 12.48 13.43
N GLU A 142 11.54 11.98 14.14
CA GLU A 142 10.43 12.77 14.59
C GLU A 142 11.05 13.92 15.39
N ASN A 143 10.80 15.15 14.94
CA ASN A 143 11.18 16.29 15.74
C ASN A 143 10.48 16.12 17.10
N PRO A 144 11.18 16.28 18.23
CA PRO A 144 10.54 16.19 19.53
C PRO A 144 9.36 17.15 19.54
N LEU A 145 8.19 16.65 19.96
CA LEU A 145 6.96 17.43 20.02
C LEU A 145 7.21 18.68 20.88
N VAL A 146 7.41 19.83 20.25
CA VAL A 146 7.56 21.11 20.95
C VAL A 146 6.15 21.54 21.35
N LEU A 147 5.81 21.29 22.62
CA LEU A 147 4.60 21.84 23.21
C LEU A 147 4.72 23.36 23.23
N SER A 148 3.80 24.04 22.55
CA SER A 148 3.71 25.50 22.56
C SER A 148 3.34 26.02 23.95
N ASP A 149 3.80 27.22 24.30
CA ASP A 149 3.63 27.82 25.65
C ASP A 149 2.18 27.81 26.17
N TRP A 150 1.19 27.92 25.27
CA TRP A 150 -0.21 27.87 25.65
C TRP A 150 -0.65 26.48 26.15
N MET A 151 -0.04 25.39 25.67
CA MET A 151 -0.33 24.03 26.14
C MET A 151 0.26 23.79 27.54
N LEU A 152 1.30 24.53 27.91
CA LEU A 152 2.01 24.40 29.18
C LEU A 152 1.44 25.30 30.29
N ASN A 153 0.60 26.27 29.94
CA ASN A 153 -0.01 27.16 30.92
C ASN A 153 -1.25 26.50 31.56
N GLU A 154 -1.15 26.11 32.82
CA GLU A 154 -2.26 25.54 33.60
C GLU A 154 -3.51 26.45 33.66
N GLU A 155 -3.36 27.77 33.49
CA GLU A 155 -4.50 28.69 33.47
C GLU A 155 -5.36 28.55 32.21
N ASN A 156 -4.83 27.98 31.12
CA ASN A 156 -5.61 27.73 29.91
C ASN A 156 -6.53 26.50 30.02
N TRP A 157 -6.35 25.71 31.08
CA TRP A 157 -7.06 24.43 31.30
C TRP A 157 -7.91 24.44 32.58
N LYS A 158 -8.06 25.60 33.22
CA LYS A 158 -8.94 25.84 34.38
C LYS A 158 -10.19 26.60 33.93
#